data_AF-A0A1V0UC40-F1
#
_entry.id   AF-A0A1V0UC40-F1
#
_cell.length_a   1.000
_cell.length_b   1.000
_cell.length_c   1.000
_cell.angle_alpha   90.00
_cell.angle_beta   90.00
_cell.angle_gamma   90.00
#
_symmetry.space_group_name_H-M   'P 1'
#
loop_
_entity.id
_entity.type
_entity.pdbx_description
1 polymer ?
#
loop_
_entity_poly.entity_id
_entity_poly.type
_entity_poly.pdbx_seq_one_letter_code
_entity_poly.pdbx_strand_id
1 'polypeptide(L)' 'MAQHTPARTRICPECDGFPAVAIDTGALLDDGTRATLKVICRRCRGTGSTRTVPAPVVQREHA' A
#
# COMPACT_ATOMS: atom_id res chain seq x y z
N MET A 1 -2.30 28.13 -19.80
CA MET A 1 -2.70 26.93 -19.02
C MET A 1 -1.43 26.23 -18.54
N ALA A 2 -1.29 25.96 -17.24
CA ALA A 2 -0.14 25.25 -16.69
C ALA A 2 -0.45 23.74 -16.64
N GLN A 3 0.40 22.93 -17.27
CA GLN A 3 0.33 21.47 -17.13
C GLN A 3 1.11 21.09 -15.87
N HIS A 4 0.43 20.51 -14.87
CA HIS A 4 1.08 20.00 -13.68
C HIS A 4 1.60 18.59 -13.97
N THR A 5 2.89 18.47 -14.29
CA THR A 5 3.54 17.16 -14.29
C THR A 5 3.73 16.73 -12.84
N PRO A 6 3.19 15.59 -12.40
CA PRO A 6 3.40 15.12 -11.05
C PRO A 6 4.89 14.87 -10.81
N ALA A 7 5.39 15.33 -9.67
CA ALA A 7 6.76 15.07 -9.27
C ALA A 7 7.01 13.56 -9.22
N ARG A 8 8.18 13.10 -9.67
CA ARG A 8 8.56 11.68 -9.57
C ARG A 8 8.59 11.28 -8.10
N THR A 9 7.66 10.41 -7.71
CA THR A 9 7.62 9.79 -6.39
C THR A 9 8.92 9.01 -6.16
N ARG A 10 9.64 9.33 -5.08
CA ARG A 10 10.86 8.62 -4.67
C ARG A 10 10.45 7.39 -3.86
N ILE A 11 10.71 6.20 -4.41
CA ILE A 11 10.45 4.93 -3.74
C ILE A 11 11.62 4.61 -2.80
N CYS A 12 11.32 4.12 -1.60
CA CYS A 12 12.34 3.65 -0.68
C CYS A 12 12.93 2.33 -1.20
N PRO A 13 14.26 2.20 -1.34
CA PRO A 13 14.87 1.00 -1.90
C PRO A 13 14.81 -0.23 -0.97
N GLU A 14 14.61 -0.04 0.33
CA GLU A 14 14.52 -1.16 1.29
C GLU A 14 13.14 -1.82 1.28
N CYS A 15 12.07 -1.03 1.15
CA CYS A 15 10.70 -1.54 1.24
C CYS A 15 9.97 -1.57 -0.09
N ASP A 16 10.62 -1.14 -1.19
CA ASP A 16 10.08 -1.10 -2.54
C ASP A 16 8.68 -0.45 -2.66
N GLY A 17 8.44 0.57 -1.82
CA GLY A 17 7.16 1.27 -1.78
C GLY A 17 6.10 0.61 -0.90
N PHE A 18 6.43 -0.36 -0.06
CA PHE A 18 5.54 -0.92 0.97
C PHE A 18 6.00 -0.48 2.36
N PRO A 19 5.76 0.79 2.75
CA PRO A 19 6.27 1.35 3.99
C PRO A 19 5.66 0.73 5.25
N ALA A 20 4.46 0.16 5.13
CA ALA A 20 3.70 -0.48 6.20
C ALA A 20 2.93 -1.68 5.62
N VAL A 21 3.01 -2.83 6.28
CA VAL A 21 2.27 -4.04 5.90
C VAL A 21 1.63 -4.68 7.12
N ALA A 22 0.53 -5.39 6.90
CA ALA A 22 -0.12 -6.22 7.90
C ALA A 22 0.12 -7.69 7.54
N ILE A 23 0.71 -8.45 8.46
CA ILE A 23 1.00 -9.88 8.28
C ILE A 23 -0.04 -10.66 9.07
N ASP A 24 -0.78 -11.54 8.40
CA ASP A 24 -1.71 -12.47 9.05
C ASP A 24 -0.94 -13.45 9.94
N THR A 25 -1.41 -13.62 11.17
CA THR A 25 -0.79 -14.51 12.15
C THR A 25 -1.36 -15.93 12.14
N GLY A 26 -2.36 -16.20 11.30
CA GLY A 26 -3.10 -17.47 11.25
C GLY A 26 -4.25 -17.57 12.25
N ALA A 27 -4.34 -16.65 13.22
CA ALA A 27 -5.40 -16.64 14.22
C ALA A 27 -6.56 -15.71 13.83
N LEU A 28 -7.75 -16.03 14.35
CA LEU A 28 -8.89 -15.13 14.35
C LEU A 28 -9.00 -14.48 15.74
N LEU A 29 -9.45 -13.23 15.75
CA LEU A 29 -9.91 -12.54 16.96
C LEU A 29 -11.34 -13.00 17.29
N ASP A 30 -11.80 -12.68 18.50
CA ASP A 30 -13.13 -13.10 18.97
C ASP A 30 -14.29 -12.55 18.12
N ASP A 31 -14.06 -11.44 17.41
CA ASP A 31 -15.00 -10.85 16.47
C ASP A 31 -14.98 -11.51 15.07
N GLY A 32 -14.16 -12.56 14.89
CA GLY A 32 -14.00 -13.30 13.65
C GLY A 32 -13.05 -12.64 12.64
N THR A 33 -12.43 -11.51 12.96
CA THR A 33 -11.45 -10.86 12.09
C THR A 33 -10.07 -11.51 12.20
N ARG A 34 -9.20 -11.32 11.20
CA ARG A 34 -7.84 -11.88 11.19
C ARG A 34 -6.93 -11.10 12.15
N ALA A 35 -6.28 -11.81 13.06
CA ALA A 35 -5.22 -11.23 13.89
C ALA A 35 -3.99 -10.94 13.01
N THR A 36 -3.56 -9.69 12.96
CA THR A 36 -2.42 -9.25 12.13
C THR A 36 -1.33 -8.55 12.93
N LEU A 37 -0.08 -8.74 12.50
CA LEU A 37 1.07 -7.97 12.97
C LEU A 37 1.38 -6.84 11.99
N LYS A 38 1.43 -5.60 12.49
CA LYS A 38 1.83 -4.44 11.69
C LYS A 38 3.35 -4.31 11.69
N VAL A 39 3.95 -4.34 10.49
CA VAL A 39 5.39 -4.13 10.30
C VAL A 39 5.63 -2.83 9.54
N ILE A 40 6.59 -2.04 10.03
CA ILE A 40 6.99 -0.76 9.45
C ILE A 40 8.43 -0.85 8.95
N CYS A 41 8.70 -0.35 7.74
CA CYS A 41 10.05 -0.25 7.22
C CYS A 41 10.88 0.68 8.11
N ARG A 42 12.04 0.21 8.59
CA ARG A 42 12.89 0.98 9.49
C ARG A 42 13.60 2.13 8.77
N ARG A 43 13.99 1.96 7.50
CA ARG A 43 14.68 3.00 6.73
C ARG A 43 13.81 4.23 6.48
N CYS A 44 12.57 4.03 6.04
CA CYS A 44 11.64 5.13 5.75
C CYS A 44 10.70 5.44 6.91
N ARG A 45 10.70 4.65 8.00
CA ARG A 45 9.82 4.81 9.17
C ARG A 45 8.34 4.92 8.80
N GLY A 46 7.91 4.20 7.77
CA GLY A 46 6.52 4.22 7.33
C GLY A 46 6.14 5.40 6.43
N THR A 47 7.06 6.33 6.11
CA THR A 47 6.76 7.51 5.27
C THR A 47 7.12 7.31 3.80
N GLY A 48 7.66 6.15 3.42
CA GLY A 48 7.95 5.83 2.03
C GLY A 48 6.65 5.85 1.20
N SER A 49 6.71 6.39 -0.01
CA SER A 49 5.53 6.41 -0.87
C SER A 49 5.32 5.05 -1.54
N THR A 50 4.06 4.63 -1.62
CA THR A 50 3.66 3.49 -2.45
C THR A 50 3.77 3.85 -3.92
N ARG A 51 4.11 2.87 -4.75
CA ARG A 51 3.98 3.02 -6.20
C ARG A 51 2.49 3.10 -6.51
N THR A 52 1.98 4.32 -6.65
CA THR A 52 0.60 4.54 -7.11
C THR A 52 0.55 4.15 -8.58
N VAL A 53 0.17 2.89 -8.86
CA VAL A 53 -0.28 2.50 -10.19
C VAL A 53 -1.79 2.79 -10.23
N PRO A 54 -2.30 3.54 -11.21
CA PRO A 54 -3.74 3.70 -11.34
C PRO A 54 -4.40 2.32 -11.41
N ALA A 55 -5.39 2.09 -10.55
CA ALA A 55 -6.13 0.84 -10.56
C ALA A 55 -6.81 0.66 -11.92
N PRO A 56 -6.82 -0.56 -12.49
CA PRO A 56 -7.60 -0.80 -13.70
C PRO A 56 -9.07 -0.51 -13.40
N VAL A 57 -9.69 0.31 -14.23
CA VAL A 57 -11.14 0.52 -14.20
C VAL A 57 -11.81 -0.76 -14.69
N VAL A 58 -12.34 -1.55 -13.76
CA VAL A 58 -13.17 -2.71 -14.11
C VAL A 58 -14.55 -2.16 -14.50
N GLN A 59 -14.82 -2.03 -15.80
CA GLN A 59 -16.16 -1.75 -16.28
C GLN A 59 -17.02 -2.99 -16.04
N ARG A 60 -18.06 -2.85 -15.22
CA ARG A 60 -19.09 -3.88 -15.11
C ARG A 60 -20.00 -3.77 -16.32
N GLU A 61 -19.83 -4.67 -17.27
CA GLU A 61 -20.82 -4.88 -18.33
C GLU A 61 -22.06 -5.53 -17.70
N HIS A 62 -23.19 -4.82 -17.77
CA HIS A 62 -24.50 -5.34 -17.42
C HIS A 62 -25.01 -6.15 -18.62
N ALA A 63 -25.18 -7.46 -18.43
CA ALA A 63 -25.99 -8.33 -19.28
C ALA A 63 -27.36 -8.53 -18.63
#